data_AF-A0A260B6M0-F1
#
_entry.id   AF-A0A260B6M0-F1
#
_cell.length_a   1.000
_cell.length_b   1.000
_cell.length_c   1.000
_cell.angle_alpha   90.00
_cell.angle_beta   90.00
_cell.angle_gamma   90.00
#
_symmetry.space_group_name_H-M   'P 1'
#
loop_
_entity.id
_entity.type
_entity.pdbx_description
1 polymer ?
#
loop_
_entity_poly.entity_id
_entity_poly.type
_entity_poly.pdbx_seq_one_letter_code
_entity_poly.pdbx_strand_id
1 'polypeptide(L)'
;MNAVQNDHFDSTTARAWGTFTENLHAHLRSLPMRDYITVTAAQASPGERGLRPYIDIAATRDGALVSIASLPSLLYPQAPESVTLDVQLLDFGWLDRGKPVADGSVIDLTRTDSRADAALVAEMVTRAFRELWNVPHPSFLSVWGVAADGAASGPIDLQRGIVGVRTSAAVDGSAESTPTDPPSDITDVPDELRSLHTLCQLTGRKADAQTVHSVCVGADIDELGVHALALHRSAAAHSDRSAAEGTGTSIAVWTGLARTWLLVARSIAAAAGSDRHACR
;
A
#
# COMPACT_ATOMS: atom_id res chain seq x y z
N MET A 1 -13.91 -26.76 11.96
CA MET A 1 -13.50 -25.43 12.47
C MET A 1 -14.62 -24.92 13.35
N ASN A 2 -14.33 -24.54 14.59
CA ASN A 2 -15.34 -24.22 15.61
C ASN A 2 -15.77 -22.75 15.49
N ALA A 3 -17.06 -22.46 15.68
CA ALA A 3 -17.64 -21.11 15.61
C ALA A 3 -16.88 -20.05 16.42
N VAL A 4 -16.33 -20.42 17.58
CA VAL A 4 -15.53 -19.53 18.45
C VAL A 4 -14.22 -19.05 17.79
N GLN A 5 -13.62 -19.85 16.91
CA GLN A 5 -12.43 -19.44 16.15
C GLN A 5 -12.78 -18.47 15.03
N ASN A 6 -13.95 -18.64 14.40
CA ASN A 6 -14.44 -17.71 13.38
C ASN A 6 -14.80 -16.36 14.01
N ASP A 7 -15.52 -16.34 15.14
CA ASP A 7 -15.87 -15.11 15.85
C ASP A 7 -14.63 -14.31 16.29
N HIS A 8 -13.57 -15.01 16.73
CA HIS A 8 -12.32 -14.36 17.10
C HIS A 8 -11.59 -13.76 15.89
N PHE A 9 -11.55 -14.47 14.77
CA PHE A 9 -10.97 -13.98 13.52
C PHE A 9 -11.73 -12.76 13.00
N ASP A 10 -13.06 -12.81 12.95
CA ASP A 10 -13.91 -11.71 12.49
C ASP A 10 -13.75 -10.46 13.38
N SER A 11 -13.67 -10.65 14.71
CA SER A 11 -13.41 -9.54 15.65
C SER A 11 -12.02 -8.91 15.47
N THR A 12 -11.03 -9.69 15.05
CA THR A 12 -9.65 -9.23 14.82
C THR A 12 -9.58 -8.45 13.52
N THR A 13 -10.22 -8.95 12.46
CA THR A 13 -10.33 -8.28 11.15
C THR A 13 -11.12 -6.98 11.26
N ALA A 14 -12.23 -6.96 11.99
CA ALA A 14 -13.01 -5.75 12.25
C ALA A 14 -12.17 -4.69 12.99
N ARG A 15 -11.40 -5.11 14.00
CA ARG A 15 -10.48 -4.21 14.71
C ARG A 15 -9.39 -3.66 13.78
N ALA A 16 -8.81 -4.49 12.91
CA ALA A 16 -7.79 -4.04 11.98
C ALA A 16 -8.33 -2.98 11.01
N TRP A 17 -9.53 -3.17 10.47
CA TRP A 17 -10.21 -2.17 9.64
C TRP A 17 -10.50 -0.88 10.42
N GLY A 18 -10.93 -0.98 11.67
CA GLY A 18 -11.11 0.18 12.55
C GLY A 18 -9.81 0.98 12.73
N THR A 19 -8.72 0.31 13.09
CA THR A 19 -7.39 0.93 13.23
C THR A 19 -6.93 1.61 11.94
N PHE A 20 -7.09 0.94 10.79
CA PHE A 20 -6.75 1.52 9.49
C PHE A 20 -7.56 2.80 9.22
N THR A 21 -8.87 2.76 9.48
CA THR A 21 -9.78 3.91 9.28
C THR A 21 -9.37 5.10 10.15
N GLU A 22 -9.11 4.86 11.44
CA GLU A 22 -8.71 5.88 12.39
C GLU A 22 -7.36 6.52 12.02
N ASN A 23 -6.38 5.70 11.63
CA ASN A 23 -5.08 6.19 11.19
C ASN A 23 -5.18 6.95 9.87
N LEU A 24 -5.97 6.48 8.90
CA LEU A 24 -6.21 7.19 7.66
C LEU A 24 -6.86 8.55 7.94
N HIS A 25 -7.90 8.60 8.77
CA HIS A 25 -8.52 9.85 9.19
C HIS A 25 -7.51 10.82 9.81
N ALA A 26 -6.72 10.35 10.79
CA ALA A 26 -5.70 11.17 11.43
C ALA A 26 -4.67 11.70 10.42
N HIS A 27 -4.24 10.85 9.47
CA HIS A 27 -3.32 11.23 8.41
C HIS A 27 -3.94 12.30 7.50
N LEU A 28 -5.16 12.09 6.99
CA LEU A 28 -5.86 13.02 6.11
C LEU A 28 -6.13 14.39 6.75
N ARG A 29 -6.42 14.44 8.05
CA ARG A 29 -6.54 15.72 8.79
C ARG A 29 -5.24 16.52 8.80
N SER A 30 -4.11 15.84 8.78
CA SER A 30 -2.78 16.44 8.84
C SER A 30 -2.06 16.50 7.49
N LEU A 31 -2.69 16.02 6.41
CA LEU A 31 -2.08 15.93 5.09
C LEU A 31 -1.67 17.33 4.60
N PRO A 32 -0.37 17.59 4.35
CA PRO A 32 0.09 18.91 3.92
C PRO A 32 -0.53 19.31 2.58
N MET A 33 -0.68 20.62 2.37
CA MET A 33 -1.23 21.14 1.12
C MET A 33 -0.36 20.72 -0.07
N ARG A 34 -1.02 20.28 -1.16
CA ARG A 34 -0.42 19.80 -2.41
C ARG A 34 0.25 18.43 -2.32
N ASP A 35 0.27 17.80 -1.14
CA ASP A 35 0.66 16.40 -1.01
C ASP A 35 -0.51 15.50 -1.42
N TYR A 36 -0.18 14.29 -1.84
CA TYR A 36 -1.17 13.26 -2.09
C TYR A 36 -0.74 11.91 -1.54
N ILE A 37 -1.73 11.06 -1.29
CA ILE A 37 -1.53 9.66 -0.98
C ILE A 37 -2.28 8.80 -1.98
N THR A 38 -1.75 7.62 -2.25
CA THR A 38 -2.38 6.58 -3.05
C THR A 38 -2.56 5.36 -2.17
N VAL A 39 -3.80 4.89 -2.01
CA VAL A 39 -4.12 3.61 -1.37
C VAL A 39 -4.37 2.59 -2.48
N THR A 40 -3.64 1.48 -2.48
CA THR A 40 -3.74 0.44 -3.51
C THR A 40 -3.90 -0.95 -2.89
N ALA A 41 -4.67 -1.81 -3.53
CA ALA A 41 -4.80 -3.20 -3.12
C ALA A 41 -3.70 -4.09 -3.73
N ALA A 42 -3.15 -4.99 -2.91
CA ALA A 42 -2.16 -5.99 -3.32
C ALA A 42 -2.75 -7.13 -4.16
N GLN A 43 -4.07 -7.33 -4.12
CA GLN A 43 -4.77 -8.30 -4.96
C GLN A 43 -5.40 -7.58 -6.16
N ALA A 44 -5.10 -8.06 -7.38
CA ALA A 44 -6.07 -7.98 -8.47
C ALA A 44 -7.16 -9.03 -8.17
N SER A 45 -8.42 -8.71 -8.42
CA SER A 45 -9.53 -9.68 -8.31
C SER A 45 -9.26 -10.97 -9.12
N PRO A 46 -9.93 -12.10 -8.82
CA PRO A 46 -9.56 -13.41 -9.35
C PRO A 46 -9.56 -13.46 -10.89
N GLY A 47 -8.40 -13.74 -11.50
CA GLY A 47 -8.31 -14.20 -12.89
C GLY A 47 -7.45 -13.40 -13.87
N GLU A 48 -6.95 -12.21 -13.53
CA GLU A 48 -6.24 -11.36 -14.53
C GLU A 48 -4.96 -10.72 -13.97
N ARG A 49 -3.85 -10.82 -14.73
CA ARG A 49 -2.70 -9.90 -14.63
C ARG A 49 -3.15 -8.56 -15.22
N GLY A 50 -3.38 -7.54 -14.38
CA GLY A 50 -3.92 -6.24 -14.77
C GLY A 50 -3.99 -5.21 -13.63
N LEU A 51 -4.46 -3.99 -13.95
CA LEU A 51 -4.53 -2.80 -13.08
C LEU A 51 -5.20 -3.10 -11.73
N ARG A 52 -4.68 -2.49 -10.66
CA ARG A 52 -5.14 -2.71 -9.27
C ARG A 52 -6.15 -1.65 -8.84
N PRO A 53 -7.10 -1.99 -7.95
CA PRO A 53 -7.91 -0.99 -7.29
C PRO A 53 -7.04 0.03 -6.58
N TYR A 54 -7.27 1.30 -6.89
CA TYR A 54 -6.64 2.42 -6.22
C TYR A 54 -7.65 3.49 -5.83
N ILE A 55 -7.32 4.18 -4.73
CA ILE A 55 -7.92 5.47 -4.39
C ILE A 55 -6.79 6.45 -4.11
N ASP A 56 -6.73 7.52 -4.89
CA ASP A 56 -5.85 8.67 -4.63
C ASP A 56 -6.58 9.70 -3.78
N ILE A 57 -5.85 10.36 -2.88
CA ILE A 57 -6.37 11.45 -2.06
C ILE A 57 -5.33 12.56 -2.02
N ALA A 58 -5.66 13.71 -2.61
CA ALA A 58 -4.81 14.87 -2.67
C ALA A 58 -5.35 16.00 -1.80
N ALA A 59 -4.46 16.67 -1.08
CA ALA A 59 -4.75 17.92 -0.43
C ALA A 59 -4.57 19.07 -1.44
N THR A 60 -5.61 19.84 -1.70
CA THR A 60 -5.52 21.00 -2.60
C THR A 60 -4.80 22.18 -1.92
N ARG A 61 -4.50 23.23 -2.69
CA ARG A 61 -3.85 24.45 -2.19
C ARG A 61 -4.72 25.22 -1.19
N ASP A 62 -6.03 25.17 -1.36
CA ASP A 62 -7.04 25.75 -0.44
C ASP A 62 -7.37 24.81 0.74
N GLY A 63 -6.77 23.63 0.79
CA GLY A 63 -6.88 22.70 1.91
C GLY A 63 -8.10 21.78 1.86
N ALA A 64 -8.82 21.73 0.74
CA ALA A 64 -9.80 20.67 0.47
C ALA A 64 -9.10 19.33 0.24
N LEU A 65 -9.85 18.24 0.39
CA LEU A 65 -9.43 16.89 0.03
C LEU A 65 -10.13 16.50 -1.26
N VAL A 66 -9.36 16.13 -2.28
CA VAL A 66 -9.89 15.54 -3.51
C VAL A 66 -9.54 14.07 -3.50
N SER A 67 -10.55 13.20 -3.50
CA SER A 67 -10.37 11.76 -3.61
C SER A 67 -10.78 11.27 -4.99
N ILE A 68 -10.04 10.29 -5.51
CA ILE A 68 -10.18 9.74 -6.86
C ILE A 68 -10.18 8.23 -6.75
N ALA A 69 -11.29 7.58 -7.11
CA ALA A 69 -11.45 6.14 -7.06
C ALA A 69 -11.45 5.54 -8.48
N SER A 70 -10.60 4.54 -8.70
CA SER A 70 -10.56 3.78 -9.97
C SER A 70 -11.89 3.09 -10.28
N LEU A 71 -12.29 3.07 -11.55
CA LEU A 71 -13.52 2.39 -12.01
C LEU A 71 -13.31 0.87 -12.18
N PRO A 72 -14.06 0.01 -11.46
CA PRO A 72 -14.05 -1.44 -11.66
C PRO A 72 -14.23 -1.90 -13.11
N SER A 73 -15.07 -1.23 -13.92
CA SER A 73 -15.27 -1.57 -15.34
C SER A 73 -14.03 -1.44 -16.21
N LEU A 74 -13.04 -0.67 -15.77
CA LEU A 74 -11.77 -0.52 -16.48
C LEU A 74 -10.67 -1.40 -15.91
N LEU A 75 -10.73 -1.69 -14.61
CA LEU A 75 -9.85 -2.68 -13.99
C LEU A 75 -10.17 -4.09 -14.47
N TYR A 76 -11.47 -4.39 -14.64
CA TYR A 76 -12.00 -5.72 -14.95
C TYR A 76 -13.01 -5.66 -16.11
N PRO A 77 -12.58 -5.29 -17.33
CA PRO A 77 -13.49 -5.08 -18.46
C PRO A 77 -14.21 -6.36 -18.90
N GLN A 78 -13.68 -7.53 -18.55
CA GLN A 78 -14.30 -8.83 -18.86
C GLN A 78 -15.21 -9.35 -17.73
N ALA A 79 -15.22 -8.70 -16.56
CA ALA A 79 -16.07 -9.10 -15.45
C ALA A 79 -17.51 -8.58 -15.67
N PRO A 80 -18.53 -9.46 -15.74
CA PRO A 80 -19.91 -9.07 -16.04
C PRO A 80 -20.52 -8.09 -15.02
N GLU A 81 -20.02 -8.12 -13.79
CA GLU A 81 -20.49 -7.32 -12.66
C GLU A 81 -19.79 -5.98 -12.50
N SER A 82 -18.76 -5.70 -13.29
CA SER A 82 -17.92 -4.51 -13.14
C SER A 82 -18.71 -3.19 -13.27
N VAL A 83 -19.70 -3.13 -14.17
CA VAL A 83 -20.61 -1.98 -14.31
C VAL A 83 -21.51 -1.80 -13.09
N THR A 84 -21.87 -2.89 -12.40
CA THR A 84 -22.65 -2.80 -11.15
C THR A 84 -21.77 -2.27 -10.00
N LEU A 85 -20.49 -2.65 -9.98
CA LEU A 85 -19.52 -2.12 -9.02
C LEU A 85 -19.24 -0.63 -9.25
N ASP A 86 -19.20 -0.17 -10.50
CA ASP A 86 -19.12 1.27 -10.81
C ASP A 86 -20.30 2.06 -10.20
N VAL A 87 -21.52 1.51 -10.27
CA VAL A 87 -22.71 2.13 -9.66
C VAL A 87 -22.60 2.15 -8.14
N GLN A 88 -22.07 1.10 -7.52
CA GLN A 88 -21.86 1.07 -6.07
C GLN A 88 -20.83 2.11 -5.59
N LEU A 89 -19.85 2.50 -6.41
CA LEU A 89 -18.96 3.64 -6.08
C LEU A 89 -19.73 4.97 -5.96
N LEU A 90 -20.79 5.15 -6.77
CA LEU A 90 -21.68 6.31 -6.65
C LEU A 90 -22.41 6.29 -5.30
N ASP A 91 -22.90 5.13 -4.88
CA ASP A 91 -23.57 4.94 -3.58
C ASP A 91 -22.62 5.18 -2.40
N PHE A 92 -21.32 4.89 -2.56
CA PHE A 92 -20.30 5.24 -1.58
C PHE A 92 -19.96 6.73 -1.56
N GLY A 93 -20.31 7.50 -2.59
CA GLY A 93 -20.27 8.96 -2.60
C GLY A 93 -19.29 9.60 -3.59
N TRP A 94 -18.64 8.82 -4.46
CA TRP A 94 -17.85 9.36 -5.58
C TRP A 94 -18.77 9.70 -6.74
N LEU A 95 -19.23 10.94 -6.82
CA LEU A 95 -20.32 11.34 -7.71
C LEU A 95 -19.86 11.96 -9.03
N ASP A 96 -18.66 12.54 -9.05
CA ASP A 96 -18.17 13.31 -10.19
C ASP A 96 -17.28 12.45 -11.08
N ARG A 97 -17.39 12.61 -12.39
CA ARG A 97 -16.46 11.96 -13.34
C ARG A 97 -15.13 12.66 -13.30
N GLY A 98 -14.03 11.90 -13.24
CA GLY A 98 -12.71 12.48 -13.37
C GLY A 98 -12.40 12.99 -14.76
N LYS A 99 -11.17 13.47 -14.93
CA LYS A 99 -10.74 14.05 -16.21
C LYS A 99 -10.60 12.95 -17.26
N PRO A 100 -11.09 13.16 -18.49
CA PRO A 100 -10.85 12.22 -19.57
C PRO A 100 -9.35 12.06 -19.81
N VAL A 101 -8.89 10.83 -20.02
CA VAL A 101 -7.54 10.54 -20.49
C VAL A 101 -7.41 10.86 -21.98
N ALA A 102 -6.22 10.68 -22.56
CA ALA A 102 -5.89 11.14 -23.92
C ALA A 102 -6.81 10.56 -25.02
N ASP A 103 -7.40 9.38 -24.80
CA ASP A 103 -8.33 8.74 -25.73
C ASP A 103 -9.81 9.17 -25.53
N GLY A 104 -10.07 10.06 -24.58
CA GLY A 104 -11.41 10.56 -24.24
C GLY A 104 -12.19 9.70 -23.25
N SER A 105 -11.65 8.56 -22.79
CA SER A 105 -12.27 7.75 -21.74
C SER A 105 -12.10 8.39 -20.36
N VAL A 106 -13.07 8.18 -19.47
CA VAL A 106 -12.98 8.58 -18.06
C VAL A 106 -12.64 7.34 -17.25
N ILE A 107 -11.55 7.38 -16.49
CA ILE A 107 -11.03 6.19 -15.81
C ILE A 107 -11.33 6.07 -14.32
N ASP A 108 -11.88 7.13 -13.75
CA ASP A 108 -12.09 7.26 -12.32
C ASP A 108 -13.29 8.16 -12.00
N LEU A 109 -13.76 8.01 -10.77
CA LEU A 109 -14.72 8.91 -10.14
C LEU A 109 -14.01 9.74 -9.08
N THR A 110 -14.45 10.97 -8.93
CA THR A 110 -13.84 11.96 -8.04
C THR A 110 -14.86 12.48 -7.05
N ARG A 111 -14.36 12.98 -5.93
CA ARG A 111 -15.14 13.66 -4.91
C ARG A 111 -14.25 14.72 -4.26
N THR A 112 -14.83 15.87 -3.96
CA THR A 112 -14.17 16.94 -3.21
C THR A 112 -14.86 17.13 -1.88
N ASP A 113 -14.09 17.10 -0.81
CA ASP A 113 -14.56 17.26 0.57
C ASP A 113 -13.74 18.33 1.30
N SER A 114 -14.32 18.90 2.36
CA SER A 114 -13.55 19.77 3.25
C SER A 114 -12.61 18.93 4.11
N ARG A 115 -11.53 19.53 4.64
CA ARG A 115 -10.66 18.84 5.60
C ARG A 115 -11.36 18.48 6.90
N ALA A 116 -12.46 19.15 7.24
CA ALA A 116 -13.27 18.78 8.40
C ALA A 116 -13.95 17.41 8.21
N ASP A 117 -14.19 17.02 6.96
CA ASP A 117 -14.85 15.76 6.57
C ASP A 117 -13.85 14.59 6.38
N ALA A 118 -12.59 14.76 6.81
CA ALA A 118 -11.56 13.73 6.66
C ALA A 118 -11.95 12.36 7.27
N ALA A 119 -12.79 12.35 8.31
CA ALA A 119 -13.34 11.13 8.89
C ALA A 119 -14.26 10.39 7.91
N LEU A 120 -15.14 11.13 7.22
CA LEU A 120 -16.03 10.59 6.21
C LEU A 120 -15.23 10.01 5.03
N VAL A 121 -14.23 10.75 4.55
CA VAL A 121 -13.35 10.29 3.47
C VAL A 121 -12.65 8.98 3.85
N ALA A 122 -12.11 8.88 5.08
CA ALA A 122 -11.45 7.66 5.55
C ALA A 122 -12.41 6.46 5.65
N GLU A 123 -13.65 6.68 6.09
CA GLU A 123 -14.69 5.65 6.14
C GLU A 123 -15.07 5.18 4.73
N MET A 124 -15.29 6.11 3.80
CA MET A 124 -15.59 5.81 2.40
C MET A 124 -14.49 4.95 1.76
N VAL A 125 -13.23 5.35 1.91
CA VAL A 125 -12.06 4.59 1.40
C VAL A 125 -12.05 3.18 1.97
N THR A 126 -12.26 3.06 3.28
CA THR A 126 -12.29 1.77 3.96
C THR A 126 -13.41 0.88 3.44
N ARG A 127 -14.62 1.43 3.30
CA ARG A 127 -15.78 0.70 2.78
C ARG A 127 -15.58 0.28 1.34
N ALA A 128 -15.00 1.13 0.49
CA ALA A 128 -14.71 0.76 -0.89
C ALA A 128 -13.75 -0.45 -0.95
N PHE A 129 -12.63 -0.42 -0.24
CA PHE A 129 -11.72 -1.59 -0.23
C PHE A 129 -12.35 -2.84 0.41
N ARG A 130 -13.06 -2.70 1.52
CA ARG A 130 -13.64 -3.84 2.25
C ARG A 130 -14.87 -4.43 1.56
N GLU A 131 -15.79 -3.59 1.11
CA GLU A 131 -17.13 -4.01 0.65
C GLU A 131 -17.19 -4.11 -0.88
N LEU A 132 -16.58 -3.18 -1.62
CA LEU A 132 -16.63 -3.16 -3.09
C LEU A 132 -15.60 -4.10 -3.70
N TRP A 133 -14.33 -3.91 -3.35
CA TRP A 133 -13.22 -4.73 -3.86
C TRP A 133 -12.97 -5.99 -3.02
N ASN A 134 -13.79 -6.21 -1.99
CA ASN A 134 -13.77 -7.40 -1.14
C ASN A 134 -12.36 -7.73 -0.60
N VAL A 135 -11.57 -6.69 -0.27
CA VAL A 135 -10.26 -6.86 0.34
C VAL A 135 -10.47 -7.49 1.72
N PRO A 136 -9.87 -8.66 2.01
CA PRO A 136 -10.20 -9.40 3.22
C PRO A 136 -9.64 -8.75 4.49
N HIS A 137 -8.55 -8.00 4.39
CA HIS A 137 -7.87 -7.39 5.52
C HIS A 137 -7.05 -6.15 5.07
N PRO A 138 -6.93 -5.07 5.88
CA PRO A 138 -6.19 -3.87 5.47
C PRO A 138 -4.67 -4.11 5.30
N SER A 139 -4.16 -5.27 5.73
CA SER A 139 -2.77 -5.68 5.43
C SER A 139 -2.48 -5.85 3.94
N PHE A 140 -3.52 -6.10 3.14
CA PHE A 140 -3.42 -6.18 1.69
C PHE A 140 -3.45 -4.80 1.04
N LEU A 141 -3.54 -3.71 1.79
CA LEU A 141 -3.44 -2.37 1.27
C LEU A 141 -2.02 -1.84 1.44
N SER A 142 -1.51 -1.20 0.40
CA SER A 142 -0.34 -0.32 0.47
C SER A 142 -0.80 1.13 0.39
N VAL A 143 -0.17 1.99 1.19
CA VAL A 143 -0.37 3.43 1.15
C VAL A 143 0.95 4.09 0.81
N TRP A 144 0.95 4.90 -0.23
CA TRP A 144 2.11 5.61 -0.72
C TRP A 144 1.85 7.11 -0.66
N GLY A 145 2.73 7.88 -0.02
CA GLY A 145 2.64 9.33 0.05
C GLY A 145 3.66 9.99 -0.85
N VAL A 146 3.29 11.11 -1.45
CA VAL A 146 4.18 11.94 -2.26
C VAL A 146 3.99 13.40 -1.87
N ALA A 147 5.09 14.02 -1.44
CA ALA A 147 5.13 15.42 -1.11
C ALA A 147 5.08 16.29 -2.38
N ALA A 148 4.57 17.51 -2.23
CA ALA A 148 4.41 18.47 -3.31
C ALA A 148 5.71 18.86 -4.03
N ASP A 149 6.86 18.73 -3.35
CA ASP A 149 8.19 18.99 -3.88
C ASP A 149 8.83 17.78 -4.58
N GLY A 150 8.18 16.61 -4.50
CA GLY A 150 8.68 15.34 -5.01
C GLY A 150 9.90 14.79 -4.26
N ALA A 151 10.42 15.49 -3.25
CA ALA A 151 11.63 15.12 -2.53
C ALA A 151 11.35 14.07 -1.44
N ALA A 152 10.16 14.13 -0.83
CA ALA A 152 9.70 13.14 0.14
C ALA A 152 8.59 12.27 -0.47
N SER A 153 8.95 11.07 -0.92
CA SER A 153 8.03 10.05 -1.44
C SER A 153 8.30 8.72 -0.76
N GLY A 154 7.26 8.03 -0.31
CA GLY A 154 7.46 6.77 0.40
C GLY A 154 6.22 6.12 0.98
N PRO A 155 6.37 4.89 1.52
CA PRO A 155 5.27 4.15 2.13
C PRO A 155 4.82 4.79 3.44
N ILE A 156 3.51 4.75 3.69
CA ILE A 156 2.87 5.19 4.93
C ILE A 156 2.29 3.96 5.65
N ASP A 157 2.72 3.73 6.89
CA ASP A 157 2.13 2.67 7.72
C ASP A 157 0.87 3.18 8.42
N LEU A 158 -0.30 2.76 7.92
CA LEU A 158 -1.59 3.00 8.56
C LEU A 158 -2.09 1.78 9.36
N GLN A 159 -1.33 0.68 9.39
CA GLN A 159 -1.71 -0.57 10.05
C GLN A 159 -1.29 -0.58 11.53
N ARG A 160 -0.29 0.22 11.88
CA ARG A 160 0.17 0.43 13.26
C ARG A 160 -0.17 1.84 13.70
N GLY A 161 -0.76 1.99 14.89
CA GLY A 161 -1.19 3.28 15.42
C GLY A 161 -0.13 4.37 15.28
N ILE A 162 -0.53 5.53 14.77
CA ILE A 162 0.36 6.67 14.56
C ILE A 162 0.86 7.18 15.92
N VAL A 163 2.07 6.76 16.31
CA VAL A 163 2.76 7.33 17.47
C VAL A 163 3.44 8.63 17.04
N GLY A 164 2.80 9.76 17.38
CA GLY A 164 3.46 11.06 17.50
C GLY A 164 3.55 11.91 16.23
N VAL A 165 2.55 12.77 16.04
CA VAL A 165 2.66 13.97 15.21
C VAL A 165 3.74 14.87 15.80
N ARG A 166 4.82 15.15 15.05
CA ARG A 166 5.69 16.31 15.29
C ARG A 166 5.48 17.32 14.19
N THR A 167 4.85 18.43 14.54
CA THR A 167 4.95 19.72 13.83
C THR A 167 6.42 20.05 13.61
N SER A 168 6.89 20.10 12.36
CA SER A 168 8.20 20.66 12.05
C SER A 168 8.06 22.18 11.92
N ALA A 169 8.78 22.88 12.79
CA ALA A 169 9.05 24.30 12.64
C ALA A 169 10.30 24.45 11.76
N ALA A 170 10.24 25.43 10.85
CA ALA A 170 11.25 25.77 9.87
C ALA A 170 12.67 25.91 10.45
N VAL A 171 13.66 25.43 9.69
CA VAL A 171 15.04 25.96 9.72
C VAL A 171 15.60 25.93 8.29
N ASP A 172 15.94 27.13 7.81
CA ASP A 172 16.73 27.40 6.60
C ASP A 172 18.12 26.76 6.66
N GLY A 173 18.62 26.28 5.52
CA GLY A 173 20.03 25.91 5.37
C GLY A 173 20.31 25.18 4.06
N SER A 174 20.65 25.95 3.03
CA SER A 174 21.14 25.45 1.74
C SER A 174 22.26 24.43 1.88
N ALA A 175 22.11 23.28 1.22
CA ALA A 175 23.21 22.46 0.73
C ALA A 175 22.84 21.94 -0.66
N GLU A 176 23.50 22.51 -1.65
CA GLU A 176 23.52 22.07 -3.03
C GLU A 176 24.00 20.61 -3.08
N SER A 177 23.17 19.71 -3.58
CA SER A 177 23.55 18.33 -3.88
C SER A 177 22.88 17.91 -5.18
N THR A 178 23.75 17.60 -6.13
CA THR A 178 23.55 17.19 -7.51
C THR A 178 22.43 16.14 -7.65
N PRO A 179 21.54 16.24 -8.67
CA PRO A 179 20.44 15.29 -8.85
C PRO A 179 21.03 13.93 -9.24
N THR A 180 20.93 12.97 -8.33
CA THR A 180 21.08 11.55 -8.66
C THR A 180 19.66 11.01 -8.73
N ASP A 181 19.26 10.56 -9.92
CA ASP A 181 17.93 10.04 -10.20
C ASP A 181 17.44 9.08 -9.09
N PRO A 182 16.18 9.18 -8.62
CA PRO A 182 15.63 8.23 -7.67
C PRO A 182 15.52 6.84 -8.34
N PRO A 183 15.94 5.74 -7.68
CA PRO A 183 15.82 4.40 -8.27
C PRO A 183 14.34 3.99 -8.39
N SER A 184 13.94 3.61 -9.60
CA SER A 184 12.58 3.22 -10.03
C SER A 184 12.03 1.90 -9.45
N ASP A 185 12.61 1.30 -8.40
CA ASP A 185 12.46 -0.15 -8.18
C ASP A 185 11.48 -0.61 -7.08
N ILE A 186 10.75 0.28 -6.40
CA ILE A 186 9.79 -0.16 -5.34
C ILE A 186 8.36 -0.35 -5.89
N THR A 187 8.05 0.21 -7.06
CA THR A 187 6.71 0.10 -7.65
C THR A 187 6.51 -1.19 -8.45
N ASP A 188 7.59 -1.83 -8.94
CA ASP A 188 7.55 -3.04 -9.78
C ASP A 188 8.04 -4.29 -9.05
N VAL A 189 7.47 -4.55 -7.87
CA VAL A 189 7.77 -5.75 -7.09
C VAL A 189 6.94 -6.94 -7.62
N PRO A 190 7.53 -8.10 -7.95
CA PRO A 190 6.78 -9.30 -8.31
C PRO A 190 5.69 -9.68 -7.29
N ASP A 191 4.57 -10.22 -7.76
CA ASP A 191 3.39 -10.50 -6.91
C ASP A 191 3.64 -11.57 -5.86
N GLU A 192 4.49 -12.54 -6.20
CA GLU A 192 4.99 -13.58 -5.31
C GLU A 192 5.74 -12.94 -4.13
N LEU A 193 6.56 -11.92 -4.41
CA LEU A 193 7.30 -11.18 -3.38
C LEU A 193 6.39 -10.30 -2.53
N ARG A 194 5.38 -9.66 -3.11
CA ARG A 194 4.38 -8.89 -2.33
C ARG A 194 3.59 -9.80 -1.38
N SER A 195 3.20 -10.98 -1.85
CA SER A 195 2.47 -11.98 -1.06
C SER A 195 3.31 -12.50 0.10
N LEU A 196 4.57 -12.88 -0.16
CA LEU A 196 5.51 -13.30 0.88
C LEU A 196 5.84 -12.18 1.87
N HIS A 197 5.99 -10.94 1.39
CA HIS A 197 6.21 -9.77 2.25
C HIS A 197 5.04 -9.58 3.20
N THR A 198 3.81 -9.63 2.70
CA THR A 198 2.59 -9.50 3.51
C THR A 198 2.52 -10.60 4.58
N LEU A 199 2.81 -11.85 4.20
CA LEU A 199 2.84 -12.97 5.15
C LEU A 199 3.91 -12.78 6.24
N CYS A 200 5.12 -12.36 5.86
CA CYS A 200 6.22 -12.12 6.80
C CYS A 200 5.93 -10.92 7.72
N GLN A 201 5.24 -9.90 7.21
CA GLN A 201 4.82 -8.73 7.97
C GLN A 201 3.75 -9.08 9.02
N LEU A 202 2.74 -9.87 8.62
CA LEU A 202 1.66 -10.34 9.50
C LEU A 202 2.17 -11.25 10.61
N THR A 203 3.03 -12.21 10.26
CA THR A 203 3.53 -13.21 11.22
C THR A 203 4.72 -12.71 12.02
N GLY A 204 5.44 -11.70 11.54
CA GLY A 204 6.73 -11.26 12.06
C GLY A 204 7.82 -12.33 11.95
N ARG A 205 7.60 -13.37 11.14
CA ARG A 205 8.43 -14.58 11.04
C ARG A 205 8.72 -14.90 9.58
N LYS A 206 9.67 -15.82 9.36
CA LYS A 206 9.93 -16.39 8.04
C LYS A 206 8.79 -17.32 7.65
N ALA A 207 8.46 -17.35 6.36
CA ALA A 207 7.62 -18.39 5.80
C ALA A 207 8.38 -19.72 5.74
N ASP A 208 7.69 -20.84 5.94
CA ASP A 208 8.26 -22.18 5.74
C ASP A 208 8.38 -22.50 4.24
N ALA A 209 9.18 -23.52 3.92
CA ALA A 209 9.48 -23.87 2.52
C ALA A 209 8.21 -24.25 1.72
N GLN A 210 7.27 -24.98 2.32
CA GLN A 210 6.04 -25.39 1.64
C GLN A 210 5.20 -24.17 1.26
N THR A 211 5.09 -23.20 2.16
CA THR A 211 4.40 -21.93 1.89
C THR A 211 5.12 -21.13 0.80
N VAL A 212 6.45 -21.06 0.81
CA VAL A 212 7.22 -20.38 -0.26
C VAL A 212 6.98 -21.03 -1.61
N HIS A 213 7.04 -22.36 -1.72
CA HIS A 213 6.76 -23.06 -2.98
C HIS A 213 5.33 -22.87 -3.46
N SER A 214 4.36 -22.81 -2.54
CA SER A 214 2.95 -22.57 -2.87
C SER A 214 2.67 -21.14 -3.34
N VAL A 215 3.45 -20.16 -2.90
CA VAL A 215 3.28 -18.74 -3.29
C VAL A 215 4.07 -18.43 -4.57
N CYS A 216 5.25 -19.02 -4.74
CA CYS A 216 6.13 -18.80 -5.89
C CYS A 216 5.93 -19.83 -7.01
N VAL A 217 4.74 -20.42 -7.15
CA VAL A 217 4.49 -21.50 -8.12
C VAL A 217 4.77 -21.01 -9.53
N GLY A 218 5.73 -21.66 -10.21
CA GLY A 218 6.09 -21.35 -11.60
C GLY A 218 7.00 -20.13 -11.78
N ALA A 219 7.44 -19.49 -10.69
CA ALA A 219 8.40 -18.39 -10.71
C ALA A 219 9.83 -18.88 -10.43
N ASP A 220 10.84 -18.16 -10.93
CA ASP A 220 12.25 -18.43 -10.62
C ASP A 220 12.56 -18.01 -9.18
N ILE A 221 12.64 -18.99 -8.28
CA ILE A 221 12.86 -18.79 -6.84
C ILE A 221 14.21 -18.12 -6.57
N ASP A 222 15.25 -18.39 -7.36
CA ASP A 222 16.56 -17.78 -7.18
C ASP A 222 16.52 -16.30 -7.59
N GLU A 223 15.85 -15.97 -8.71
CA GLU A 223 15.63 -14.58 -9.17
C GLU A 223 14.82 -13.76 -8.15
N LEU A 224 13.72 -14.32 -7.64
CA LEU A 224 12.91 -13.70 -6.59
C LEU A 224 13.74 -13.46 -5.30
N GLY A 225 14.65 -14.38 -4.98
CA GLY A 225 15.57 -14.23 -3.84
C GLY A 225 16.54 -13.06 -4.00
N VAL A 226 17.11 -12.89 -5.20
CA VAL A 226 17.98 -11.75 -5.53
C VAL A 226 17.20 -10.44 -5.44
N HIS A 227 15.99 -10.40 -5.99
CA HIS A 227 15.15 -9.22 -6.00
C HIS A 227 14.71 -8.82 -4.57
N ALA A 228 14.31 -9.78 -3.73
CA ALA A 228 14.00 -9.53 -2.32
C ALA A 228 15.19 -8.95 -1.52
N LEU A 229 16.41 -9.41 -1.82
CA LEU A 229 17.63 -8.85 -1.22
C LEU A 229 17.93 -7.42 -1.70
N ALA A 230 17.66 -7.11 -2.97
CA ALA A 230 17.79 -5.76 -3.50
C ALA A 230 16.82 -4.80 -2.80
N LEU A 231 15.55 -5.20 -2.65
CA LEU A 231 14.53 -4.43 -1.92
C LEU A 231 14.92 -4.22 -0.45
N HIS A 232 15.45 -5.25 0.22
CA HIS A 232 16.01 -5.11 1.58
C HIS A 232 17.11 -4.05 1.66
N ARG A 233 18.10 -4.10 0.76
CA ARG A 233 19.22 -3.14 0.75
C ARG A 233 18.75 -1.73 0.44
N SER A 234 17.83 -1.57 -0.51
CA SER A 234 17.25 -0.27 -0.86
C SER A 234 16.51 0.34 0.34
N ALA A 235 15.67 -0.44 1.03
CA ALA A 235 14.96 0.02 2.22
C ALA A 235 15.91 0.35 3.38
N ALA A 236 16.97 -0.45 3.58
CA ALA A 236 17.99 -0.18 4.59
C ALA A 236 18.73 1.14 4.30
N ALA A 237 19.14 1.36 3.06
CA ALA A 237 19.80 2.60 2.65
C ALA A 237 18.90 3.84 2.81
N HIS A 238 17.59 3.71 2.56
CA HIS A 238 16.62 4.78 2.84
C HIS A 238 16.50 5.06 4.33
N SER A 239 16.46 4.02 5.17
CA SER A 239 16.46 4.19 6.63
C SER A 239 17.70 4.94 7.12
N ASP A 240 18.87 4.61 6.59
CA ASP A 240 20.13 5.26 6.97
C ASP A 240 20.16 6.74 6.55
N ARG A 241 19.65 7.06 5.35
CA ARG A 241 19.50 8.46 4.89
C ARG A 241 18.51 9.24 5.77
N SER A 242 17.32 8.67 6.02
CA SER A 242 16.33 9.28 6.91
C SER A 242 16.86 9.49 8.34
N ALA A 243 17.78 8.63 8.81
CA ALA A 243 18.43 8.80 10.10
C ALA A 243 19.41 9.97 10.13
N ALA A 244 20.14 10.21 9.05
CA ALA A 244 21.00 11.39 8.90
C ALA A 244 20.20 12.69 8.83
N GLU A 245 18.99 12.64 8.26
CA GLU A 245 18.09 13.79 8.07
C GLU A 245 17.15 14.08 9.27
N GLY A 246 17.11 13.20 10.27
CA GLY A 246 16.34 13.42 11.51
C GLY A 246 14.83 13.13 11.43
N THR A 247 14.35 12.42 10.40
CA THR A 247 12.92 12.13 10.19
C THR A 247 12.47 10.83 10.90
N GLY A 248 12.25 10.93 12.22
CA GLY A 248 11.99 9.79 13.12
C GLY A 248 10.94 8.74 12.65
N THR A 249 9.80 9.18 12.10
CA THR A 249 8.74 8.27 11.64
C THR A 249 9.12 7.52 10.37
N SER A 250 9.84 8.18 9.45
CA SER A 250 10.36 7.58 8.22
C SER A 250 11.37 6.46 8.53
N ILE A 251 12.27 6.69 9.49
CA ILE A 251 13.27 5.70 9.93
C ILE A 251 12.59 4.41 10.39
N ALA A 252 11.56 4.51 11.24
CA ALA A 252 10.88 3.34 11.78
C ALA A 252 10.18 2.51 10.69
N VAL A 253 9.55 3.19 9.72
CA VAL A 253 8.89 2.55 8.57
C VAL A 253 9.92 1.86 7.67
N TRP A 254 10.99 2.55 7.26
CA TRP A 254 12.03 1.99 6.40
C TRP A 254 12.80 0.85 7.08
N THR A 255 13.09 0.96 8.38
CA THR A 255 13.66 -0.14 9.17
C THR A 255 12.72 -1.35 9.19
N GLY A 256 11.41 -1.13 9.34
CA GLY A 256 10.38 -2.15 9.29
C GLY A 256 10.31 -2.87 7.94
N LEU A 257 10.31 -2.12 6.84
CA LEU A 257 10.35 -2.67 5.49
C LEU A 257 11.64 -3.46 5.25
N ALA A 258 12.80 -2.89 5.58
CA ALA A 258 14.09 -3.57 5.43
C ALA A 258 14.11 -4.90 6.16
N ARG A 259 13.60 -4.94 7.40
CA ARG A 259 13.51 -6.17 8.18
C ARG A 259 12.58 -7.20 7.53
N THR A 260 11.42 -6.77 7.04
CA THR A 260 10.44 -7.68 6.40
C THR A 260 10.99 -8.24 5.10
N TRP A 261 11.62 -7.42 4.24
CA TRP A 261 12.29 -7.91 3.03
C TRP A 261 13.43 -8.89 3.32
N LEU A 262 14.16 -8.69 4.41
CA LEU A 262 15.17 -9.66 4.85
C LEU A 262 14.55 -10.98 5.30
N LEU A 263 13.37 -10.97 5.92
CA LEU A 263 12.63 -12.20 6.25
C LEU A 263 12.19 -12.94 4.99
N VAL A 264 11.68 -12.22 3.99
CA VAL A 264 11.31 -12.79 2.67
C VAL A 264 12.51 -13.45 2.01
N ALA A 265 13.62 -12.72 1.86
CA ALA A 265 14.85 -13.24 1.26
C ALA A 265 15.36 -14.50 1.99
N ARG A 266 15.30 -14.52 3.33
CA ARG A 266 15.69 -15.68 4.14
C ARG A 266 14.73 -16.86 4.01
N SER A 267 13.44 -16.60 3.76
CA SER A 267 12.44 -17.66 3.53
C SER A 267 12.69 -18.33 2.17
N ILE A 268 12.95 -17.52 1.14
CA ILE A 268 13.30 -17.99 -0.21
C ILE A 268 14.59 -18.81 -0.19
N ALA A 269 15.65 -18.31 0.44
CA ALA A 269 16.92 -19.02 0.53
C ALA A 269 16.80 -20.37 1.25
N ALA A 270 15.95 -20.48 2.28
CA ALA A 270 15.70 -21.73 2.99
C ALA A 270 14.95 -22.75 2.11
N ALA A 271 13.95 -22.30 1.35
CA ALA A 271 13.22 -23.14 0.40
C ALA A 271 14.12 -23.66 -0.73
N ALA A 272 14.89 -22.77 -1.37
CA ALA A 272 15.84 -23.13 -2.42
C ALA A 272 16.96 -24.08 -1.93
N GLY A 273 17.30 -24.03 -0.63
CA GLY A 273 18.22 -24.96 0.01
C GLY A 273 17.64 -26.36 0.21
N SER A 274 16.34 -26.45 0.53
CA SER A 274 15.61 -27.71 0.73
C SER A 274 15.52 -28.52 -0.56
N ASP A 275 15.22 -27.88 -1.69
CA ASP A 275 15.14 -28.55 -3.01
C ASP A 275 16.47 -29.18 -3.44
N ARG A 276 17.59 -28.49 -3.16
CA ARG A 276 18.93 -28.99 -3.48
C ARG A 276 19.32 -30.22 -2.66
N HIS A 277 18.73 -30.41 -1.47
CA HIS A 277 18.96 -31.58 -0.62
C HIS A 277 18.00 -32.72 -0.94
N ALA A 278 16.81 -32.44 -1.46
CA ALA A 278 15.85 -33.46 -1.90
C ALA A 278 16.23 -34.12 -3.25
N CYS A 279 17.02 -33.43 -4.08
CA CYS A 279 17.51 -33.94 -5.37
C CYS A 279 18.87 -34.68 -5.30
N ARG A 280 19.41 -34.94 -4.11
CA ARG A 280 20.62 -35.75 -3.89
C ARG A 280 20.27 -37.08 -3.25
#